data_AF-A0A0E0UU44-F1
#
_entry.id   AF-A0A0E0UU44-F1
#
_cell.length_a   1.000
_cell.length_b   1.000
_cell.length_c   1.000
_cell.angle_alpha   90.00
_cell.angle_beta   90.00
_cell.angle_gamma   90.00
#
_symmetry.space_group_name_H-M   'P 1'
#
loop_
_entity.id
_entity.type
_entity.pdbx_description
1 polymer ?
#
loop_
_entity_poly.entity_id
_entity_poly.type
_entity_poly.pdbx_seq_one_letter_code
_entity_poly.pdbx_strand_id
1 'polypeptide(L)'
;MLIPKYAENIIVGVKYNDSFNWYITDTELWYLDYNQACYSIEEYPKERKNISILNENTANSFLINIESYKSSTNSLKQNFFKELNRNKEEVTYDYNPSLLVDFDNQILYSNYPESISFEEYIPDNWSGYFQRFFENIPQEYRYWEENSTNYLTRKD
;
A
#
# COMPACT_ATOMS: atom_id res chain seq x y z
N MET A 1 10.23 0.53 13.56
CA MET A 1 10.03 0.56 12.10
C MET A 1 9.74 -0.85 11.65
N LEU A 2 8.62 -1.05 10.96
CA LEU A 2 8.28 -2.34 10.37
C LEU A 2 9.12 -2.57 9.12
N ILE A 3 9.50 -3.82 8.86
CA ILE A 3 10.28 -4.22 7.70
C ILE A 3 9.31 -4.90 6.72
N PRO A 4 9.29 -4.48 5.43
CA PRO A 4 8.50 -5.15 4.43
C PRO A 4 8.88 -6.62 4.30
N LYS A 5 7.88 -7.51 4.28
CA LYS A 5 8.10 -8.94 4.14
C LYS A 5 6.95 -9.59 3.37
N TYR A 6 7.30 -10.20 2.24
CA TYR A 6 6.35 -10.87 1.36
C TYR A 6 5.53 -11.90 2.13
N ALA A 7 4.22 -11.94 1.86
CA ALA A 7 3.23 -12.78 2.53
C ALA A 7 3.04 -12.55 4.05
N GLU A 8 3.73 -11.56 4.66
CA GLU A 8 3.51 -11.16 6.06
C GLU A 8 2.90 -9.76 6.18
N ASN A 9 3.35 -8.81 5.36
CA ASN A 9 2.83 -7.45 5.32
C ASN A 9 3.01 -6.86 3.92
N ILE A 10 2.38 -5.72 3.67
CA ILE A 10 2.39 -5.04 2.39
C ILE A 10 2.81 -3.58 2.51
N ILE A 11 3.40 -3.07 1.43
CA ILE A 11 3.68 -1.64 1.27
C ILE A 11 2.52 -0.99 0.53
N VAL A 12 1.93 0.03 1.14
CA VAL A 12 0.80 0.77 0.58
C VAL A 12 1.17 2.25 0.44
N GLY A 13 1.04 2.76 -0.79
CA GLY A 13 1.12 4.19 -1.08
C GLY A 13 -0.23 4.83 -0.84
N VAL A 14 -0.26 5.95 -0.13
CA VAL A 14 -1.49 6.68 0.17
C VAL A 14 -1.36 8.12 -0.31
N LYS A 15 -2.32 8.57 -1.11
CA LYS A 15 -2.54 9.99 -1.42
C LYS A 15 -3.76 10.48 -0.66
N TYR A 16 -3.58 11.52 0.15
CA TYR A 16 -4.66 12.15 0.90
C TYR A 16 -4.30 13.61 1.21
N ASN A 17 -5.22 14.53 0.93
CA ASN A 17 -5.04 15.97 1.08
C ASN A 17 -3.74 16.46 0.41
N ASP A 18 -3.56 16.13 -0.87
CA ASP A 18 -2.41 16.51 -1.70
C ASP A 18 -1.05 16.02 -1.17
N SER A 19 -1.06 15.07 -0.24
CA SER A 19 0.13 14.52 0.40
C SER A 19 0.27 13.03 0.09
N PHE A 20 1.49 12.59 -0.20
CA PHE A 20 1.81 11.19 -0.40
C PHE A 20 2.59 10.61 0.79
N ASN A 21 2.18 9.44 1.27
CA ASN A 21 2.87 8.73 2.34
C ASN A 21 2.90 7.21 2.09
N TRP A 22 3.95 6.55 2.60
CA TRP A 22 4.06 5.09 2.58
C TRP A 22 3.68 4.50 3.93
N TYR A 23 2.99 3.36 3.90
CA TYR A 23 2.64 2.57 5.08
C TYR A 23 3.06 1.11 4.86
N ILE A 24 3.54 0.47 5.94
CA ILE A 24 3.86 -0.96 5.96
C ILE A 24 2.90 -1.61 6.95
N THR A 25 1.97 -2.42 6.47
CA THR A 25 0.83 -2.89 7.26
C THR A 25 0.43 -4.30 6.87
N ASP A 26 -0.43 -4.91 7.68
CA ASP A 26 -1.20 -6.08 7.30
C ASP A 26 -2.16 -5.78 6.12
N THR A 27 -2.47 -6.79 5.31
CA THR A 27 -3.44 -6.72 4.20
C THR A 27 -4.85 -6.41 4.66
N GLU A 28 -5.23 -6.91 5.84
CA GLU A 28 -6.58 -6.82 6.40
C GLU A 28 -7.04 -5.36 6.56
N LEU A 29 -6.11 -4.39 6.67
CA LEU A 29 -6.45 -2.98 6.82
C LEU A 29 -6.95 -2.31 5.53
N TRP A 30 -6.76 -2.94 4.37
CA TRP A 30 -6.89 -2.28 3.06
C TRP A 30 -8.03 -2.78 2.18
N TYR A 31 -8.87 -3.69 2.68
CA TYR A 31 -10.22 -3.82 2.14
C TYR A 31 -10.95 -2.51 2.45
N LEU A 32 -11.17 -1.69 1.43
CA LEU A 32 -11.74 -0.37 1.64
C LEU A 32 -13.21 -0.51 2.06
N ASP A 33 -13.96 -1.46 1.52
CA ASP A 33 -15.32 -1.79 1.99
C ASP A 33 -15.36 -3.18 2.65
N TYR A 34 -15.38 -3.19 3.99
CA TYR A 34 -15.50 -4.42 4.77
C TYR A 34 -16.84 -5.12 4.61
N ASN A 35 -17.90 -4.41 4.23
CA ASN A 35 -19.19 -5.05 4.02
C ASN A 35 -19.15 -5.92 2.76
N GLN A 36 -18.49 -5.43 1.69
CA GLN A 36 -18.29 -6.19 0.47
C GLN A 36 -17.31 -7.37 0.67
N ALA A 37 -16.31 -7.19 1.53
CA ALA A 37 -15.39 -8.26 1.93
C ALA A 37 -15.98 -9.22 2.98
N CYS A 38 -17.27 -9.07 3.34
CA CYS A 38 -18.00 -9.93 4.28
C CYS A 38 -17.40 -10.02 5.70
N TYR A 39 -16.72 -8.97 6.19
CA TYR A 39 -16.23 -8.92 7.57
C TYR A 39 -17.36 -8.66 8.56
N SER A 40 -17.33 -9.39 9.66
CA SER A 40 -18.12 -9.10 10.85
C SER A 40 -17.43 -8.03 11.70
N ILE A 41 -18.20 -7.24 12.46
CA ILE A 41 -17.66 -6.15 13.29
C ILE A 41 -16.63 -6.66 14.32
N GLU A 42 -16.82 -7.89 14.81
CA GLU A 42 -15.93 -8.55 15.77
C GLU A 42 -14.56 -8.90 15.17
N GLU A 43 -14.47 -8.99 13.85
CA GLU A 43 -13.24 -9.32 13.10
C GLU A 43 -12.43 -8.07 12.76
N TYR A 44 -12.98 -6.87 13.00
CA TYR A 44 -12.32 -5.63 12.61
C TYR A 44 -11.01 -5.45 13.38
N PRO A 45 -9.88 -5.23 12.67
CA PRO A 45 -8.66 -4.76 13.30
C PRO A 45 -8.92 -3.49 14.11
N LYS A 46 -8.16 -3.30 15.19
CA LYS A 46 -8.34 -2.17 16.11
C LYS A 46 -8.27 -0.83 15.37
N GLU A 47 -7.41 -0.74 14.37
CA GLU A 47 -7.16 0.42 13.51
C GLU A 47 -8.38 0.80 12.67
N ARG A 48 -9.25 -0.17 12.40
CA ARG A 48 -10.48 -0.05 11.61
C ARG A 48 -11.74 -0.03 12.49
N LYS A 49 -11.58 0.08 13.81
CA LYS A 49 -12.72 0.12 14.74
C LYS A 49 -13.68 1.26 14.37
N ASN A 50 -14.95 0.91 14.17
CA ASN A 50 -16.01 1.81 13.72
C ASN A 50 -15.82 2.41 12.32
N ILE A 51 -14.92 1.85 11.49
CA ILE A 51 -14.69 2.27 10.11
C ILE A 51 -14.91 1.04 9.22
N SER A 52 -16.16 0.74 8.88
CA SER A 52 -16.48 -0.36 7.95
C SER A 52 -16.14 0.01 6.50
N ILE A 53 -16.33 1.26 6.13
CA ILE A 53 -16.01 1.79 4.80
C ILE A 53 -14.88 2.82 4.94
N LEU A 54 -13.74 2.53 4.30
CA LEU A 54 -12.59 3.40 4.14
C LEU A 54 -12.74 4.22 2.86
N ASN A 55 -13.11 5.48 3.01
CA ASN A 55 -13.29 6.42 1.91
C ASN A 55 -12.71 7.78 2.31
N GLU A 56 -12.86 8.79 1.46
CA GLU A 56 -12.32 10.14 1.67
C GLU A 56 -12.82 10.80 2.97
N ASN A 57 -14.02 10.44 3.44
CA ASN A 57 -14.62 11.01 4.66
C ASN A 57 -14.11 10.35 5.95
N THR A 58 -13.58 9.13 5.84
CA THR A 58 -13.08 8.33 6.98
C THR A 58 -11.56 8.18 6.99
N ALA A 59 -10.90 8.52 5.88
CA ALA A 59 -9.47 8.45 5.67
C ALA A 59 -8.68 9.12 6.81
N ASN A 60 -9.03 10.35 7.21
CA ASN A 60 -8.31 11.04 8.29
C ASN A 60 -8.28 10.22 9.60
N SER A 61 -9.43 9.72 10.03
CA SER A 61 -9.53 8.91 11.26
C SER A 61 -8.72 7.62 11.15
N PHE A 62 -8.78 6.95 10.00
CA PHE A 62 -8.01 5.73 9.75
C PHE A 62 -6.50 6.00 9.72
N LEU A 63 -6.05 7.03 9.02
CA LEU A 63 -4.62 7.38 8.91
C LEU A 63 -4.03 7.77 10.26
N ILE A 64 -4.79 8.44 11.13
CA ILE A 64 -4.41 8.68 12.53
C ILE A 64 -4.20 7.34 13.27
N ASN A 65 -5.10 6.37 13.07
CA ASN A 65 -5.01 5.07 13.74
C ASN A 65 -3.79 4.25 13.28
N ILE A 66 -3.34 4.45 12.04
CA ILE A 66 -2.18 3.73 11.48
C ILE A 66 -0.89 4.57 11.42
N GLU A 67 -0.82 5.72 12.10
CA GLU A 67 0.34 6.62 12.00
C GLU A 67 1.67 5.92 12.40
N SER A 68 1.63 4.96 13.34
CA SER A 68 2.80 4.17 13.74
C SER A 68 3.35 3.24 12.65
N TYR A 69 2.55 2.93 11.62
CA TYR A 69 2.91 2.07 10.49
C TYR A 69 3.53 2.85 9.33
N LYS A 70 3.52 4.18 9.42
CA LYS A 70 4.06 5.07 8.40
C LYS A 70 5.57 4.89 8.26
N SER A 71 6.04 4.92 7.02
CA SER A 71 7.45 4.83 6.68
C SER A 71 7.86 5.97 5.76
N SER A 72 9.09 6.46 5.91
CA SER A 72 9.61 7.49 5.01
C SER A 72 10.21 6.85 3.75
N THR A 73 10.08 7.53 2.62
CA THR A 73 10.70 7.08 1.36
C THR A 73 12.21 6.85 1.52
N ASN A 74 12.91 7.74 2.22
CA ASN A 74 14.35 7.61 2.44
C ASN A 74 14.68 6.34 3.22
N SER A 75 13.91 6.00 4.24
CA SER A 75 14.16 4.78 5.01
C SER A 75 13.84 3.51 4.23
N LEU A 76 12.73 3.51 3.47
CA LEU A 76 12.43 2.41 2.55
C LEU A 76 13.56 2.21 1.54
N LYS A 77 14.05 3.31 0.95
CA LYS A 77 15.15 3.30 -0.02
C LYS A 77 16.43 2.73 0.57
N GLN A 78 16.86 3.23 1.73
CA GLN A 78 18.08 2.75 2.39
C GLN A 78 18.01 1.25 2.70
N ASN A 79 16.88 0.79 3.24
CA ASN A 79 16.71 -0.63 3.56
C ASN A 79 16.61 -1.49 2.29
N PHE A 80 15.87 -1.03 1.27
CA PHE A 80 15.77 -1.71 -0.02
C PHE A 80 17.15 -1.94 -0.64
N PHE A 81 17.97 -0.90 -0.81
CA PHE A 81 19.30 -1.04 -1.42
C PHE A 81 20.28 -1.83 -0.55
N LYS A 82 20.15 -1.75 0.77
CA LYS A 82 20.93 -2.59 1.68
C LYS A 82 20.63 -4.08 1.49
N GLU A 83 19.35 -4.46 1.40
CA GLU A 83 18.93 -5.85 1.22
C GLU A 83 19.10 -6.32 -0.23
N LEU A 84 18.98 -5.43 -1.22
CA LEU A 84 19.27 -5.72 -2.63
C LEU A 84 20.70 -6.20 -2.85
N ASN A 85 21.66 -5.66 -2.09
CA ASN A 85 23.06 -6.12 -2.13
C ASN A 85 23.28 -7.49 -1.46
N ARG A 86 22.30 -7.98 -0.68
CA ARG A 86 22.38 -9.24 0.07
C ARG A 86 21.62 -10.36 -0.62
N ASN A 87 20.36 -10.13 -0.98
CA ASN A 87 19.50 -11.07 -1.65
C ASN A 87 18.57 -10.35 -2.65
N LYS A 88 19.01 -10.29 -3.91
CA LYS A 88 18.30 -9.56 -4.97
C LYS A 88 16.92 -10.14 -5.27
N GLU A 89 16.76 -11.46 -5.24
CA GLU A 89 15.48 -12.07 -5.61
C GLU A 89 14.42 -11.80 -4.55
N GLU A 90 14.73 -12.09 -3.29
CA GLU A 90 13.80 -11.93 -2.17
C GLU A 90 13.41 -10.46 -1.95
N VAL A 91 14.37 -9.53 -2.00
CA VAL A 91 14.07 -8.10 -1.78
C VAL A 91 13.07 -7.56 -2.80
N THR A 92 13.08 -8.07 -4.04
CA THR A 92 12.16 -7.58 -5.08
C THR A 92 10.73 -8.00 -4.82
N TYR A 93 10.50 -9.08 -4.05
CA TYR A 93 9.17 -9.45 -3.59
C TYR A 93 8.81 -8.69 -2.31
N ASP A 94 9.71 -8.66 -1.33
CA ASP A 94 9.49 -8.02 -0.03
C ASP A 94 9.17 -6.51 -0.17
N TYR A 95 9.82 -5.83 -1.11
CA TYR A 95 9.70 -4.38 -1.30
C TYR A 95 8.87 -3.98 -2.52
N ASN A 96 8.10 -4.87 -3.12
CA ASN A 96 7.18 -4.49 -4.19
C ASN A 96 5.96 -3.76 -3.60
N PRO A 97 5.66 -2.49 -3.97
CA PRO A 97 4.42 -1.85 -3.55
C PRO A 97 3.21 -2.68 -4.00
N SER A 98 2.36 -3.03 -3.03
CA SER A 98 1.19 -3.86 -3.30
C SER A 98 0.00 -3.00 -3.73
N LEU A 99 -0.23 -1.87 -3.06
CA LEU A 99 -1.39 -1.02 -3.28
C LEU A 99 -1.01 0.46 -3.41
N LEU A 100 -1.80 1.20 -4.18
CA LEU A 100 -1.87 2.65 -4.16
C LEU A 100 -3.33 3.06 -3.92
N VAL A 101 -3.59 3.71 -2.79
CA VAL A 101 -4.90 4.24 -2.42
C VAL A 101 -4.87 5.76 -2.57
N ASP A 102 -5.64 6.27 -3.52
CA ASP A 102 -5.75 7.68 -3.84
C ASP A 102 -7.11 8.18 -3.37
N PHE A 103 -7.15 8.67 -2.12
CA PHE A 103 -8.38 9.22 -1.52
C PHE A 103 -8.81 10.52 -2.18
N ASP A 104 -7.87 11.29 -2.74
CA ASP A 104 -8.14 12.58 -3.38
C ASP A 104 -8.91 12.38 -4.69
N ASN A 105 -8.63 11.29 -5.41
CA ASN A 105 -9.28 10.95 -6.68
C ASN A 105 -10.25 9.76 -6.61
N GLN A 106 -10.43 9.15 -5.43
CA GLN A 106 -11.29 7.97 -5.21
C GLN A 106 -10.88 6.75 -6.06
N ILE A 107 -9.59 6.46 -6.09
CA ILE A 107 -9.01 5.37 -6.89
C ILE A 107 -8.20 4.41 -6.01
N LEU A 108 -8.33 3.12 -6.25
CA LEU A 108 -7.43 2.09 -5.76
C LEU A 108 -6.73 1.39 -6.94
N TYR A 109 -5.41 1.31 -6.88
CA TYR A 109 -4.63 0.41 -7.74
C TYR A 109 -4.09 -0.75 -6.92
N SER A 110 -4.26 -1.96 -7.44
CA SER A 110 -3.73 -3.20 -6.88
C SER A 110 -2.70 -3.81 -7.81
N ASN A 111 -1.52 -4.09 -7.26
CA ASN A 111 -0.44 -4.89 -7.86
C ASN A 111 -0.12 -6.07 -6.93
N TYR A 112 -1.10 -6.48 -6.11
CA TYR A 112 -0.93 -7.54 -5.13
C TYR A 112 -0.86 -8.89 -5.85
N PRO A 113 0.20 -9.69 -5.63
CA PRO A 113 0.46 -10.89 -6.43
C PRO A 113 -0.35 -12.12 -6.01
N GLU A 114 -1.10 -12.06 -4.91
CA GLU A 114 -1.87 -13.19 -4.40
C GLU A 114 -3.37 -13.06 -4.77
N SER A 115 -4.21 -13.98 -4.29
CA SER A 115 -5.60 -14.13 -4.73
C SER A 115 -6.58 -13.06 -4.24
N ILE A 116 -6.12 -12.00 -3.57
CA ILE A 116 -7.00 -10.97 -3.01
C ILE A 116 -7.24 -9.86 -4.05
N SER A 117 -8.50 -9.74 -4.49
CA SER A 117 -8.97 -8.71 -5.43
C SER A 117 -9.32 -7.39 -4.72
N PHE A 118 -8.33 -6.68 -4.17
CA PHE A 118 -8.56 -5.41 -3.45
C PHE A 118 -9.37 -4.38 -4.26
N GLU A 119 -9.18 -4.37 -5.57
CA GLU A 119 -9.89 -3.53 -6.53
C GLU A 119 -11.40 -3.78 -6.61
N GLU A 120 -11.89 -4.89 -6.08
CA GLU A 120 -13.33 -5.21 -6.00
C GLU A 120 -13.93 -4.78 -4.65
N TYR A 121 -13.13 -4.65 -3.59
CA TYR A 121 -13.60 -4.31 -2.24
C TYR A 121 -13.46 -2.81 -1.95
N ILE A 122 -14.04 -1.99 -2.83
CA ILE A 122 -13.92 -0.53 -2.81
C ILE A 122 -15.24 0.17 -2.47
N PRO A 123 -15.22 1.40 -1.92
CA PRO A 123 -16.44 2.14 -1.61
C PRO A 123 -17.24 2.47 -2.88
N ASP A 124 -18.53 2.75 -2.72
CA ASP A 124 -19.38 3.20 -3.83
C ASP A 124 -18.77 4.41 -4.56
N ASN A 125 -18.85 4.37 -5.90
CA ASN A 125 -18.32 5.39 -6.83
C ASN A 125 -16.80 5.50 -6.91
N TRP A 126 -16.04 4.63 -6.22
CA TRP A 126 -14.61 4.53 -6.43
C TRP A 126 -14.27 3.71 -7.68
N SER A 127 -13.05 3.90 -8.20
CA SER A 127 -12.50 3.07 -9.27
C SER A 127 -11.40 2.16 -8.76
N GLY A 128 -11.51 0.87 -9.02
CA GLY A 128 -10.49 -0.15 -8.72
C GLY A 128 -9.79 -0.64 -9.98
N TYR A 129 -8.47 -0.80 -9.92
CA TYR A 129 -7.67 -1.31 -11.05
C TYR A 129 -6.65 -2.35 -10.59
N PHE A 130 -6.71 -3.56 -11.17
CA PHE A 130 -5.65 -4.56 -11.02
C PHE A 130 -4.56 -4.35 -12.09
N GLN A 131 -3.57 -3.53 -11.76
CA GLN A 131 -2.44 -3.23 -12.65
C GLN A 131 -1.25 -2.64 -11.87
N ARG A 132 -0.07 -2.73 -12.47
CA ARG A 132 1.11 -2.03 -11.96
C ARG A 132 0.92 -0.52 -12.06
N PHE A 133 1.16 0.19 -10.95
CA PHE A 133 0.90 1.63 -10.80
C PHE A 133 2.14 2.48 -10.54
N PHE A 134 3.35 1.95 -10.76
CA PHE A 134 4.61 2.64 -10.43
C PHE A 134 4.70 4.04 -11.07
N GLU A 135 4.17 4.19 -12.29
CA GLU A 135 4.17 5.47 -12.98
C GLU A 135 3.20 6.50 -12.39
N ASN A 136 2.21 6.07 -11.61
CA ASN A 136 1.26 6.94 -10.91
C ASN A 136 1.84 7.56 -9.63
N ILE A 137 3.05 7.13 -9.23
CA ILE A 137 3.75 7.59 -8.03
C ILE A 137 4.74 8.69 -8.43
N PRO A 138 4.75 9.86 -7.75
CA PRO A 138 5.74 10.90 -8.03
C PRO A 138 7.17 10.39 -7.78
N GLN A 139 8.11 10.84 -8.60
CA GLN A 139 9.47 10.28 -8.66
C GLN A 139 10.19 10.32 -7.30
N GLU A 140 9.97 11.37 -6.51
CA GLU A 140 10.53 11.56 -5.18
C GLU A 140 10.05 10.51 -4.14
N TYR A 141 8.97 9.77 -4.43
CA TYR A 141 8.46 8.69 -3.59
C TYR A 141 8.83 7.28 -4.07
N ARG A 142 9.43 7.16 -5.26
CA ARG A 142 9.84 5.87 -5.85
C ARG A 142 11.13 5.36 -5.19
N TYR A 143 11.01 4.77 -4.00
CA TYR A 143 12.17 4.32 -3.20
C TYR A 143 13.02 3.24 -3.89
N TRP A 144 12.44 2.51 -4.84
CA TRP A 144 13.09 1.45 -5.61
C TRP A 144 13.89 1.97 -6.82
N GLU A 145 13.95 3.28 -7.03
CA GLU A 145 14.69 3.89 -8.13
C GLU A 145 15.96 4.60 -7.66
N GLU A 146 17.04 4.43 -8.42
CA GLU A 146 18.29 5.18 -8.26
C GLU A 146 18.89 5.49 -9.64
N ASN A 147 19.26 6.75 -9.87
CA ASN A 147 19.83 7.23 -11.14
C ASN A 147 18.97 6.85 -12.38
N SER A 148 17.64 6.96 -12.25
CA SER A 148 16.66 6.56 -13.28
C SER A 148 16.64 5.06 -13.62
N THR A 149 17.30 4.23 -12.81
CA THR A 149 17.21 2.77 -12.90
C THR A 149 16.12 2.29 -11.96
N ASN A 150 15.14 1.55 -12.49
CA ASN A 150 14.13 0.86 -11.70
C ASN A 150 14.63 -0.55 -11.34
N TYR A 151 14.70 -0.85 -10.04
CA TYR A 151 15.24 -2.12 -9.54
C TYR A 151 14.16 -3.17 -9.23
N LEU A 152 12.87 -2.84 -9.36
CA LEU A 152 11.74 -3.78 -9.23
C LEU A 152 11.27 -4.33 -10.59
N THR A 153 11.58 -3.65 -11.70
CA THR A 153 11.34 -4.19 -13.04
C THR A 153 12.39 -5.25 -13.38
N ARG A 154 11.94 -6.48 -13.71
CA ARG A 154 12.80 -7.45 -14.38
C ARG A 154 13.11 -6.93 -15.77
N LYS A 155 14.38 -7.03 -16.19
CA LYS A 155 14.71 -6.97 -17.63
C LYS A 155 14.25 -8.30 -18.20
N ASP A 156 13.34 -8.23 -19.16
CA ASP A 156 12.96 -9.39 -19.99
C ASP A 156 14.18 -9.95 -20.74
#